data_AF-A0A9D5XWQ2-F1
#
_entry.id   AF-A0A9D5XWQ2-F1
#
_cell.length_a   1.000
_cell.length_b   1.000
_cell.length_c   1.000
_cell.angle_alpha   90.00
_cell.angle_beta   90.00
_cell.angle_gamma   90.00
#
_symmetry.space_group_name_H-M   'P 1'
#
loop_
_entity.id
_entity.type
_entity.pdbx_description
1 polymer ?
#
loop_
_entity_poly.entity_id
_entity_poly.type
_entity_poly.pdbx_seq_one_letter_code
_entity_poly.pdbx_strand_id
1 'polypeptide(L)'
;MLFSKDGRWVQITQLGGTAGTMGLHIVSAIIVGLAIGYFLDGYFGTKPWFIMIFFFVGVVAGFKMVYEDFRKLQRREEARKAGSLKQDGEESAGQDEPRA
;
A
#
# COMPACT_ATOMS: atom_id res chain seq x y z
N MET A 1 -36.85 -18.82 1.17
CA MET A 1 -35.88 -17.83 1.68
C MET A 1 -34.49 -18.43 1.53
N LEU A 2 -33.78 -18.14 0.42
CA LEU A 2 -32.53 -18.82 0.02
C LEU A 2 -31.44 -17.80 -0.36
N PHE A 3 -31.30 -16.71 0.38
CA PHE A 3 -30.25 -15.74 0.13
C PHE A 3 -29.78 -15.10 1.44
N SER A 4 -28.99 -15.85 2.22
CA SER A 4 -27.99 -15.23 3.10
C SER A 4 -26.79 -14.91 2.21
N LYS A 5 -26.78 -13.66 1.74
CA LYS A 5 -25.70 -13.05 0.98
C LYS A 5 -24.54 -12.83 1.95
N ASP A 6 -23.72 -13.86 2.09
CA ASP A 6 -22.60 -13.93 3.02
C ASP A 6 -21.66 -12.71 2.85
N GLY A 7 -21.17 -12.14 3.96
CA GLY A 7 -20.08 -11.13 4.00
C GLY A 7 -18.75 -11.58 3.36
N ARG A 8 -18.75 -12.77 2.75
CA ARG A 8 -17.69 -13.41 1.96
C ARG A 8 -17.38 -12.65 0.66
N TRP A 9 -18.36 -11.97 0.06
CA TRP A 9 -18.17 -11.15 -1.16
C TRP A 9 -17.43 -9.83 -0.89
N VAL A 10 -17.58 -9.27 0.31
CA VAL A 10 -16.86 -8.06 0.73
C VAL A 10 -15.41 -8.40 1.08
N GLN A 11 -15.15 -9.60 1.64
CA GLN A 11 -13.79 -10.04 1.94
C GLN A 11 -12.95 -10.30 0.67
N ILE A 12 -13.49 -10.97 -0.34
CA ILE A 12 -12.76 -11.16 -1.62
C ILE A 12 -12.49 -9.85 -2.35
N THR A 13 -13.39 -8.85 -2.21
CA THR A 13 -13.16 -7.52 -2.79
C THR A 13 -12.18 -6.67 -1.98
N GLN A 14 -12.15 -6.80 -0.65
CA GLN A 14 -11.17 -6.11 0.21
C GLN A 14 -9.76 -6.70 0.08
N LEU A 15 -9.64 -8.03 0.04
CA LEU A 15 -8.36 -8.73 -0.23
C LEU A 15 -7.89 -8.46 -1.66
N GLY A 16 -8.78 -8.58 -2.64
CA GLY A 16 -8.46 -8.34 -4.04
C GLY A 16 -8.09 -6.89 -4.35
N GLY A 17 -8.82 -5.93 -3.76
CA GLY A 17 -8.60 -4.51 -3.99
C GLY A 17 -7.27 -4.02 -3.44
N THR A 18 -6.92 -4.40 -2.21
CA THR A 18 -5.68 -3.95 -1.54
C THR A 18 -4.44 -4.63 -2.15
N ALA A 19 -4.52 -5.91 -2.50
CA ALA A 19 -3.43 -6.59 -3.19
C ALA A 19 -3.26 -6.06 -4.63
N GLY A 20 -4.37 -5.77 -5.31
CA GLY A 20 -4.37 -5.21 -6.66
C GLY A 20 -3.76 -3.82 -6.73
N THR A 21 -4.04 -2.93 -5.76
CA THR A 21 -3.42 -1.61 -5.72
C THR A 21 -1.91 -1.69 -5.48
N MET A 22 -1.44 -2.56 -4.58
CA MET A 22 0.00 -2.79 -4.39
C MET A 22 0.67 -3.30 -5.68
N GLY A 23 0.02 -4.20 -6.42
CA GLY A 23 0.48 -4.64 -7.74
C GLY A 23 0.55 -3.48 -8.76
N LEU A 24 -0.48 -2.63 -8.79
CA LEU A 24 -0.54 -1.43 -9.63
C LEU A 24 0.59 -0.43 -9.32
N HIS A 25 1.03 -0.29 -8.06
CA HIS A 25 2.18 0.53 -7.71
C HIS A 25 3.47 0.05 -8.40
N ILE A 26 3.72 -1.25 -8.40
CA ILE A 26 4.90 -1.82 -9.08
C ILE A 26 4.79 -1.62 -10.59
N VAL A 27 3.63 -1.95 -11.18
CA VAL A 27 3.41 -1.85 -12.63
C VAL A 27 3.53 -0.40 -13.10
N SER A 28 2.94 0.55 -12.37
CA SER A 28 3.02 1.98 -12.70
C SER A 28 4.44 2.53 -12.62
N ALA A 29 5.23 2.14 -11.61
CA ALA A 29 6.64 2.54 -11.51
C ALA A 29 7.48 2.05 -12.70
N ILE A 30 7.24 0.81 -13.16
CA ILE A 30 7.92 0.24 -14.33
C ILE A 30 7.52 0.99 -15.61
N ILE A 31 6.22 1.27 -15.80
CA ILE A 31 5.74 2.02 -16.97
C ILE A 31 6.39 3.40 -17.04
N VAL A 32 6.46 4.12 -15.91
CA VAL A 32 7.11 5.44 -15.83
C VAL A 32 8.60 5.34 -16.16
N GLY A 33 9.31 4.35 -15.59
CA GLY A 33 10.72 4.11 -15.89
C GLY A 33 10.95 3.82 -17.38
N LEU A 34 10.14 2.95 -17.98
CA LEU A 34 10.21 2.64 -19.41
C LEU A 34 9.87 3.83 -20.29
N ALA A 35 8.88 4.65 -19.93
CA ALA A 35 8.51 5.85 -20.68
C ALA A 35 9.66 6.87 -20.71
N ILE A 36 10.29 7.11 -19.55
CA ILE A 36 11.47 7.99 -19.46
C ILE A 36 12.64 7.39 -20.23
N GLY A 37 12.90 6.09 -20.03
CA GLY A 37 13.96 5.37 -20.73
C GLY A 37 13.81 5.45 -22.24
N TYR A 38 12.60 5.28 -22.76
CA TYR A 38 12.30 5.33 -24.19
C TYR A 38 12.51 6.74 -24.77
N PHE A 39 12.06 7.77 -24.05
CA PHE A 39 12.28 9.15 -24.47
C PHE A 39 13.77 9.51 -24.52
N LEU A 40 14.53 9.04 -23.52
CA LEU A 40 15.97 9.32 -23.42
C LEU A 40 16.77 8.59 -24.49
N ASP A 41 16.43 7.34 -24.78
CA ASP A 41 17.06 6.53 -25.83
C ASP A 41 16.84 7.17 -27.22
N GLY A 42 15.65 7.73 -27.45
CA GLY A 42 15.34 8.50 -28.67
C GLY A 42 16.10 9.81 -28.79
N TYR A 43 16.40 10.49 -27.68
CA TYR A 43 17.17 11.75 -27.69
C TYR A 43 18.67 11.52 -27.89
N PHE A 44 19.23 10.47 -27.26
CA PHE A 44 20.65 10.15 -27.35
C PHE A 44 21.03 9.25 -28.54
N GLY A 45 20.04 8.68 -29.25
CA GLY A 45 20.27 7.76 -30.37
C GLY A 45 21.01 6.48 -29.97
N THR A 46 21.12 6.21 -28.68
CA THR A 46 21.64 4.95 -28.15
C THR A 46 20.62 3.86 -28.42
N LYS A 47 21.07 2.69 -28.88
CA LYS A 47 20.27 1.45 -28.93
C LYS A 47 19.81 1.09 -27.50
N PRO A 48 18.82 0.18 -27.26
CA PRO A 48 17.91 0.10 -26.09
C PRO A 48 18.62 -0.14 -24.75
N TRP A 49 19.46 0.80 -24.35
CA TRP A 49 20.39 0.67 -23.25
C TRP A 49 19.90 1.52 -22.09
N PHE A 50 19.45 2.74 -22.36
CA PHE A 50 18.77 3.55 -21.34
C PHE A 50 17.44 2.94 -20.91
N ILE A 51 16.66 2.40 -21.86
CA ILE A 51 15.44 1.66 -21.54
C ILE A 51 15.74 0.49 -20.58
N MET A 52 16.81 -0.26 -20.82
CA MET A 52 17.16 -1.42 -20.00
C MET A 52 17.60 -0.99 -18.59
N ILE A 53 18.41 0.06 -18.47
CA ILE A 53 18.82 0.62 -17.17
C ILE A 53 17.60 1.16 -16.42
N PHE A 54 16.79 1.98 -17.07
CA PHE A 54 15.60 2.58 -16.45
C PHE A 54 14.52 1.54 -16.12
N PHE A 55 14.45 0.43 -16.84
CA PHE A 55 13.61 -0.70 -16.49
C PHE A 55 14.02 -1.27 -15.12
N PHE A 56 15.31 -1.59 -14.91
CA PHE A 56 15.78 -2.08 -13.62
C PHE A 56 15.56 -1.05 -12.51
N VAL A 57 15.79 0.24 -12.79
CA VAL A 57 15.50 1.32 -11.84
C VAL A 57 14.01 1.37 -11.49
N GLY A 58 13.12 1.25 -12.48
CA GLY A 58 11.66 1.22 -12.29
C GLY A 58 11.21 0.03 -11.46
N VAL A 59 11.78 -1.16 -11.70
CA VAL A 59 11.53 -2.37 -10.90
C VAL A 59 11.97 -2.15 -9.45
N VAL A 60 13.20 -1.69 -9.22
CA VAL A 60 13.73 -1.44 -7.86
C VAL A 60 12.91 -0.37 -7.13
N ALA A 61 12.51 0.69 -7.83
CA ALA A 61 11.66 1.74 -7.28
C ALA A 61 10.27 1.20 -6.88
N GLY A 62 9.66 0.37 -7.73
CA GLY A 62 8.37 -0.27 -7.44
C GLY A 62 8.44 -1.18 -6.20
N PHE A 63 9.47 -2.02 -6.10
CA PHE A 63 9.70 -2.84 -4.90
C PHE A 63 9.92 -1.99 -3.64
N LYS A 64 10.68 -0.90 -3.74
CA LYS A 64 10.91 0.01 -2.62
C LYS A 64 9.59 0.65 -2.13
N MET A 65 8.71 1.06 -3.04
CA MET A 65 7.38 1.58 -2.70
C MET A 65 6.56 0.56 -1.90
N VAL A 66 6.45 -0.68 -2.40
CA VAL A 66 5.66 -1.73 -1.73
C VAL A 66 6.26 -2.10 -0.38
N TYR A 67 7.59 -2.18 -0.26
CA TYR A 67 8.26 -2.43 1.01
C TYR A 67 7.92 -1.36 2.05
N GLU A 68 7.89 -0.10 1.62
CA GLU A 68 7.55 1.02 2.49
C GLU A 68 6.07 1.01 2.90
N ASP A 69 5.17 0.66 1.98
CA ASP A 69 3.75 0.48 2.26
C ASP A 69 3.53 -0.63 3.28
N PHE A 70 4.19 -1.77 3.11
CA PHE A 70 4.10 -2.89 4.05
C PHE A 70 4.54 -2.50 5.47
N ARG A 71 5.65 -1.76 5.58
CA ARG A 71 6.15 -1.25 6.87
C ARG A 71 5.22 -0.19 7.47
N LYS A 72 4.57 0.64 6.66
CA LYS A 72 3.56 1.62 7.10
C LYS A 72 2.30 0.92 7.63
N LEU A 73 1.86 -0.17 7.00
CA LEU A 73 0.73 -0.96 7.50
C LEU A 73 1.03 -1.53 8.90
N GLN A 74 2.20 -2.16 9.09
CA GLN A 74 2.60 -2.68 10.41
C GLN A 74 2.58 -1.60 11.51
N ARG A 75 3.20 -0.45 11.25
CA ARG A 75 3.22 0.67 12.22
C ARG A 75 1.83 1.23 12.53
N ARG A 76 0.94 1.27 11.53
CA ARG A 76 -0.44 1.75 11.73
C ARG A 76 -1.24 0.79 12.60
N GLU A 77 -1.02 -0.51 12.50
CA GLU A 77 -1.66 -1.49 13.38
C GLU A 77 -1.18 -1.37 14.83
N GLU A 78 0.12 -1.21 15.04
CA GLU A 78 0.71 -1.01 16.38
C GLU A 78 0.23 0.31 17.02
N ALA A 79 0.22 1.40 16.25
CA ALA A 79 -0.29 2.69 16.72
C ALA A 79 -1.80 2.65 17.02
N ARG A 80 -2.59 1.91 16.22
CA ARG A 80 -4.03 1.69 16.52
C ARG A 80 -4.23 0.97 17.84
N LYS A 81 -3.47 -0.10 18.09
CA LYS A 81 -3.55 -0.87 19.34
C LYS A 81 -3.16 -0.03 20.55
N ALA A 82 -2.09 0.78 20.44
CA ALA A 82 -1.67 1.67 21.52
C ALA A 82 -2.68 2.81 21.78
N GLY A 83 -3.35 3.32 20.74
CA GLY A 83 -4.40 4.33 20.86
C GLY A 83 -5.68 3.79 21.49
N SER A 84 -6.12 2.58 21.10
CA SER A 84 -7.31 1.95 21.70
C SER A 84 -7.10 1.65 23.18
N LEU A 85 -5.96 1.05 23.55
CA LEU A 85 -5.64 0.76 24.96
C LEU A 85 -5.64 2.01 25.87
N LYS A 86 -5.25 3.17 25.34
CA LYS A 86 -5.32 4.44 26.08
C LYS A 86 -6.75 4.95 26.22
N GLN A 87 -7.54 4.84 25.15
CA GLN A 87 -8.93 5.29 25.14
C GLN A 87 -9.81 4.46 26.08
N ASP A 88 -9.59 3.14 26.12
CA ASP A 88 -10.29 2.21 27.02
C ASP A 88 -9.96 2.47 28.51
N GLY A 89 -8.73 2.89 28.78
CA GLY A 89 -8.25 3.24 30.12
C GLY A 89 -8.74 4.60 30.62
N GLU A 90 -8.79 5.61 29.74
CA GLU A 90 -9.36 6.93 30.09
C GLU A 90 -10.88 6.87 30.29
N GLU A 91 -11.60 6.04 29.51
CA GLU A 91 -13.05 5.86 29.67
C GLU A 91 -13.40 5.12 30.98
N SER A 92 -12.60 4.13 31.40
CA SER A 92 -12.77 3.48 32.71
C SER A 92 -12.41 4.40 33.88
N ALA A 93 -11.33 5.18 33.76
CA ALA A 93 -10.92 6.12 34.82
C ALA A 93 -11.89 7.29 35.00
N GLY A 94 -12.58 7.72 33.95
CA GLY A 94 -13.61 8.77 34.02
C GLY A 94 -14.99 8.28 34.48
N GLN A 95 -15.24 6.97 34.42
CA GLN A 95 -16.51 6.37 34.86
C GLN A 95 -16.51 6.03 36.37
N ASP A 96 -15.32 5.97 36.98
CA ASP A 96 -15.08 5.84 38.42
C ASP A 96 -14.90 7.19 39.14
N GLU A 97 -15.24 8.32 38.51
CA GLU A 97 -15.42 9.58 39.23
C GLU A 97 -16.83 9.58 39.84
N PRO A 98 -17.01 9.36 41.16
CA PRO A 98 -18.32 9.44 41.77
C PRO A 98 -18.78 10.89 41.65
N ARG A 99 -19.88 11.11 40.93
CA ARG A 99 -20.63 12.37 40.98
C ARG A 99 -21.04 12.61 42.43
N ALA A 100 -20.21 13.37 43.15
CA ALA A 100 -20.46 13.88 44.48
C ALA A 100 -21.50 15.01 44.43
#